data_AF-A0A497NAY2-F1
#
_entry.id   AF-A0A497NAY2-F1
#
_cell.length_a   1.000
_cell.length_b   1.000
_cell.length_c   1.000
_cell.angle_alpha   90.00
_cell.angle_beta   90.00
_cell.angle_gamma   90.00
#
_symmetry.space_group_name_H-M   'P 1'
#
loop_
_entity.id
_entity.type
_entity.pdbx_description
1 polymer ?
#
loop_
_entity_poly.entity_id
_entity_poly.type
_entity_poly.pdbx_seq_one_letter_code
_entity_poly.pdbx_strand_id
1 'polypeptide(L)' 'YEEFKDNLKYSVENGASGFLCGRAIWKEAVGRPDMEEFLLTTAVSRLNELVDIVEEKGTPWYKKYVDSIGDIKLVRGE' A
#
# COMPACT_ATOMS: atom_id res chain seq x y z
N TYR A 1 -11.13 -7.41 2.04
CA TYR A 1 -10.36 -6.72 1.00
C TYR A 1 -11.11 -5.47 0.56
N GLU A 2 -12.32 -5.60 0.01
CA GLU A 2 -13.12 -4.47 -0.51
C GLU A 2 -13.22 -3.25 0.41
N GLU A 3 -13.59 -3.43 1.69
CA GLU A 3 -13.66 -2.31 2.64
C GLU A 3 -12.33 -1.57 2.79
N PHE A 4 -11.20 -2.30 2.80
CA PHE A 4 -9.87 -1.68 2.87
C PHE A 4 -9.57 -0.90 1.59
N LYS A 5 -9.94 -1.45 0.43
CA LYS A 5 -9.75 -0.80 -0.87
C LYS A 5 -10.53 0.52 -0.95
N ASP A 6 -11.77 0.54 -0.50
CA ASP A 6 -12.59 1.76 -0.50
C ASP A 6 -12.03 2.80 0.48
N ASN A 7 -11.66 2.37 1.69
CA ASN A 7 -11.00 3.25 2.66
C ASN A 7 -9.67 3.81 2.13
N LEU A 8 -8.91 3.01 1.36
CA LEU A 8 -7.66 3.46 0.75
C LEU A 8 -7.91 4.58 -0.26
N LYS A 9 -8.91 4.45 -1.14
CA LYS A 9 -9.29 5.49 -2.12
C LYS A 9 -9.57 6.82 -1.43
N TYR A 10 -10.41 6.81 -0.39
CA TYR A 10 -10.70 8.02 0.38
C TYR A 10 -9.46 8.57 1.09
N SER A 11 -8.60 7.70 1.62
CA SER A 11 -7.40 8.12 2.35
C SER A 11 -6.41 8.83 1.44
N VAL A 12 -6.11 8.26 0.26
CA VAL A 12 -5.14 8.86 -0.69
C VAL A 12 -5.65 10.17 -1.27
N GLU A 13 -6.96 10.27 -1.54
CA GLU A 13 -7.62 11.51 -1.98
C GLU A 13 -7.54 12.63 -0.93
N ASN A 14 -7.31 12.29 0.34
CA ASN A 14 -7.20 13.23 1.45
C ASN A 14 -5.78 13.34 2.02
N GLY A 15 -4.76 13.00 1.22
CA GLY A 15 -3.36 13.30 1.55
C GLY A 15 -2.57 12.14 2.14
N ALA A 16 -3.14 10.92 2.23
CA ALA A 16 -2.35 9.75 2.59
C ALA A 16 -1.32 9.43 1.49
N SER A 17 -0.13 9.00 1.91
CA SER A 17 1.00 8.70 1.01
C SER A 17 1.11 7.23 0.59
N GLY A 18 0.18 6.40 1.03
CA GLY A 18 0.19 4.96 0.75
C GLY A 18 -0.54 4.17 1.83
N PHE A 19 -0.18 2.90 1.97
CA PHE A 19 -0.77 2.01 2.96
C PHE A 19 0.27 1.07 3.58
N LEU A 20 -0.06 0.58 4.78
CA LEU A 20 0.57 -0.60 5.36
C LEU A 20 -0.55 -1.61 5.64
N CYS A 21 -0.65 -2.64 4.79
CA CYS A 21 -1.78 -3.57 4.79
C CYS A 21 -1.30 -5.01 4.90
N GLY A 22 -1.99 -5.80 5.71
CA GLY A 22 -1.71 -7.23 5.86
C GLY A 22 -2.96 -8.07 5.67
N ARG A 23 -3.73 -8.27 6.75
CA ARG A 23 -4.89 -9.17 6.77
C ARG A 23 -5.92 -8.93 5.66
N ALA A 24 -6.12 -7.71 5.19
CA ALA A 24 -7.08 -7.46 4.12
C ALA A 24 -6.64 -8.10 2.77
N ILE A 25 -5.34 -8.34 2.60
CA ILE A 25 -4.73 -8.99 1.43
C ILE A 25 -4.70 -10.52 1.62
N TRP A 26 -4.11 -11.01 2.72
CA TRP A 26 -3.69 -12.41 2.84
C TRP A 26 -4.38 -13.25 3.92
N LYS A 27 -5.27 -12.71 4.78
CA LYS A 27 -5.81 -13.46 5.93
C LYS A 27 -6.51 -14.78 5.54
N GLU A 28 -7.10 -14.81 4.35
CA GLU A 28 -7.82 -15.98 3.84
C GLU A 28 -6.87 -17.15 3.56
N ALA A 29 -5.58 -16.91 3.30
CA ALA A 29 -4.58 -17.95 3.06
C ALA A 29 -4.37 -18.86 4.28
N VAL A 30 -4.66 -18.35 5.49
CA VAL A 30 -4.41 -19.07 6.74
C VAL A 30 -5.31 -20.31 6.83
N GLY A 31 -4.69 -21.49 6.87
CA GLY A 31 -5.39 -22.77 6.98
C GLY A 31 -5.99 -23.29 5.68
N ARG A 32 -5.75 -22.61 4.55
CA ARG A 32 -6.18 -23.11 3.23
C ARG A 32 -5.30 -24.28 2.76
N PRO A 33 -5.90 -25.32 2.18
CA PRO A 33 -5.13 -26.39 1.54
C PRO A 33 -4.39 -25.90 0.28
N ASP A 34 -4.91 -24.87 -0.39
CA ASP A 34 -4.37 -24.22 -1.60
C ASP A 34 -3.67 -22.88 -1.27
N MET A 35 -3.02 -22.78 -0.10
CA MET A 35 -2.41 -21.53 0.39
C MET A 35 -1.49 -20.86 -0.63
N GLU A 36 -0.60 -21.63 -1.26
CA GLU A 36 0.36 -21.10 -2.24
C GLU A 36 -0.34 -20.52 -3.47
N GLU A 37 -1.32 -21.24 -4.02
CA GLU A 37 -2.11 -20.78 -5.16
C GLU A 37 -2.87 -19.49 -4.83
N PHE A 38 -3.52 -19.42 -3.66
CA PHE A 38 -4.22 -18.21 -3.22
C PHE A 38 -3.27 -17.01 -3.10
N LEU A 39 -2.07 -17.22 -2.54
CA LEU A 39 -1.08 -16.16 -2.36
C LEU A 39 -0.55 -15.67 -3.72
N LEU A 40 -0.21 -16.58 -4.63
CA LEU A 40 0.34 -16.24 -5.95
C LEU A 40 -0.70 -15.66 -6.92
N THR A 41 -1.99 -15.85 -6.67
CA THR A 41 -3.07 -15.35 -7.53
C THR A 41 -3.82 -14.19 -6.87
N THR A 42 -4.69 -14.52 -5.92
CA THR A 42 -5.65 -13.58 -5.32
C THR A 42 -4.94 -12.52 -4.48
N ALA A 43 -3.99 -12.92 -3.63
CA ALA A 43 -3.29 -11.96 -2.78
C ALA A 43 -2.41 -10.99 -3.59
N VAL A 44 -1.69 -11.49 -4.60
CA VAL A 44 -0.89 -10.64 -5.52
C VAL A 44 -1.78 -9.71 -6.32
N SER A 45 -2.90 -10.19 -6.88
CA SER A 45 -3.85 -9.34 -7.60
C SER A 45 -4.39 -8.21 -6.72
N ARG A 46 -4.73 -8.49 -5.46
CA ARG A 46 -5.16 -7.49 -4.48
C ARG A 46 -4.06 -6.50 -4.14
N LEU A 47 -2.82 -6.95 -3.95
CA LEU A 47 -1.70 -6.07 -3.69
C LEU A 47 -1.48 -5.09 -4.85
N ASN A 48 -1.49 -5.58 -6.09
CA ASN A 48 -1.31 -4.75 -7.28
C ASN A 48 -2.41 -3.70 -7.41
N GLU A 49 -3.67 -4.07 -7.23
CA GLU A 49 -4.79 -3.10 -7.29
C GLU A 49 -4.67 -2.00 -6.21
N LEU A 50 -4.18 -2.31 -5.00
CA LEU A 50 -3.92 -1.29 -3.98
C LEU A 50 -2.72 -0.41 -4.33
N VAL A 51 -1.67 -0.96 -4.96
CA VAL A 51 -0.52 -0.19 -5.45
C VAL A 51 -0.97 0.78 -6.53
N ASP A 52 -1.75 0.34 -7.51
CA ASP A 52 -2.27 1.19 -8.60
C ASP A 52 -3.04 2.40 -8.04
N ILE A 53 -3.88 2.20 -7.01
CA ILE A 53 -4.61 3.28 -6.34
C ILE A 53 -3.67 4.32 -5.72
N VAL A 54 -2.59 3.88 -5.07
CA VAL A 54 -1.61 4.78 -4.44
C VAL A 54 -0.74 5.48 -5.49
N GLU A 55 -0.34 4.79 -6.56
CA GLU A 55 0.45 5.40 -7.62
C GLU A 55 -0.34 6.47 -8.37
N GLU A 56 -1.64 6.27 -8.57
CA GLU A 56 -2.51 7.24 -9.24
C GLU A 56 -2.80 8.48 -8.37
N LYS A 57 -3.11 8.29 -7.08
CA LYS A 57 -3.71 9.34 -6.23
C LYS A 57 -2.95 9.66 -4.95
N GLY A 58 -1.97 8.85 -4.58
CA GLY A 58 -1.21 9.02 -3.34
C GLY A 58 -0.42 10.31 -3.32
N THR A 59 -0.41 10.99 -2.16
CA THR A 59 0.42 12.19 -1.98
C THR A 59 1.83 11.76 -1.57
N PRO A 60 2.90 12.01 -2.35
CA PRO A 60 4.24 11.58 -1.97
C PRO A 60 4.66 12.11 -0.60
N TRP A 61 5.08 11.22 0.31
CA TRP A 61 5.34 11.55 1.71
C TRP A 61 6.37 12.67 1.89
N TYR A 62 7.37 12.73 1.00
CA TYR A 62 8.48 13.68 1.08
C TYR A 62 8.02 15.12 0.82
N LYS A 63 6.89 15.33 0.12
CA LYS A 63 6.34 16.67 -0.16
C LYS A 63 5.98 17.47 1.09
N LYS A 64 5.86 16.81 2.24
CA LYS A 64 5.71 17.48 3.54
C LYS A 64 6.98 18.21 3.99
N TYR A 65 8.15 17.75 3.54
CA TYR A 65 9.45 18.22 4.02
C TYR A 65 10.28 18.89 2.94
N VAL A 66 10.15 18.44 1.69
CA VAL A 66 10.94 18.88 0.52
C VAL A 66 10.14 18.77 -0.77
N ASP A 67 10.46 19.58 -1.78
CA ASP A 67 9.73 19.58 -3.06
C ASP A 67 10.03 18.35 -3.92
N SER A 68 11.27 17.87 -3.88
CA SER A 68 11.73 16.66 -4.58
C SER A 68 12.34 15.65 -3.62
N ILE A 69 12.20 14.36 -3.95
CA ILE A 69 12.88 13.27 -3.23
C ILE A 69 14.41 13.45 -3.23
N GLY A 70 14.96 14.10 -4.26
CA GLY A 70 16.39 14.38 -4.40
C GLY A 70 16.92 15.42 -3.40
N ASP A 71 16.04 16.21 -2.78
CA ASP A 71 16.41 17.23 -1.80
C ASP A 71 16.56 16.64 -0.38
N ILE A 72 16.24 15.35 -0.19
CA ILE A 72 16.36 14.67 1.09
C ILE A 72 17.84 14.58 1.50
N LYS A 73 18.17 15.22 2.63
CA LYS A 73 19.47 15.06 3.27
C LYS A 73 19.37 14.00 4.37
N LEU A 74 19.95 12.82 4.11
CA LEU A 74 20.05 11.77 5.11
C LEU A 74 21.17 12.10 6.10
N VAL A 75 20.80 12.36 7.35
CA VAL A 75 21.74 12.46 8.46
C VAL A 75 21.55 11.22 9.31
N ARG A 76 22.55 10.33 9.34
CA ARG A 76 22.58 9.24 10.32
C ARG A 76 22.96 9.84 11.67
N GLY A 77 22.15 9.61 12.69
CA GLY A 77 22.52 9.93 14.07
C GLY A 77 23.71 9.09 14.51
N GLU A 78 24.58 9.69 15.32
CA GLU A 78 25.64 9.00 16.07
C GLU A 78 25.06 8.07 17.14
#